data_AF-A0A8C4GM74-F1
#
_entry.id   AF-A0A8C4GM74-F1
#
_cell.length_a   1.000
_cell.length_b   1.000
_cell.length_c   1.000
_cell.angle_alpha   90.00
_cell.angle_beta   90.00
_cell.angle_gamma   90.00
#
_symmetry.space_group_name_H-M   'P 1'
#
loop_
_entity.id
_entity.type
_entity.pdbx_description
1 polymer ?
#
loop_
_entity_poly.entity_id
_entity_poly.type
_entity_poly.pdbx_seq_one_letter_code
_entity_poly.pdbx_strand_id
1 'polypeptide(L)'
;MREDMSTMVCVKEEEDPGEKLSQDEIISRTKQVIQGLEALKQEHHSILDGLLGTLRCLKQDEEGVLVEEKSHMIRKSLEMLELGLSEAQVMMALSSHLSSVESEKQKLRAQVRRLCQENQWLRDELAGTQQKLQKSEQSVAQLEEEKKHLENTSLSAAAQQGGYEIPARLRTLHNLVIQYASQGRYEVAVPLCKQALEDLEKTSGHDHPDVATMLNILALVYRDQNKYKEAANLLNDALAIREKTLGRDHPAVAATLNNLAVLYGKRGKYKEAEPLCKRALEIREKVLGKDHPDVAKQLNNLALLCQNQGKYEEVEYYYMRALEIYQTKLGPDDPNVAKTKNNLASCYLKQGKFKQAETLYKEILTRAHEREFGSVDDENKPIWMHAEEREEQSKGKQKDGSPFGEYGGWYKACKVDSPTVTTTLKNLGALYRRQGKFEAAETLEEAAMRSRKQGLDTVHKQRVAEVLSEPEAREKQRSRESLTSDTWQNM
;
A
#
# COMPACT_ATOMS: atom_id res chain seq x y z
N MET A 1 -11.73 9.08 34.32
CA MET A 1 -10.76 10.20 34.30
C MET A 1 -10.22 10.36 32.90
N ARG A 2 -10.98 11.04 32.05
CA ARG A 2 -10.58 11.59 30.74
C ARG A 2 -11.81 12.32 30.24
N GLU A 3 -11.74 13.64 30.26
CA GLU A 3 -12.39 14.60 29.36
C GLU A 3 -12.45 15.95 30.09
N ASP A 4 -11.29 16.58 30.22
CA ASP A 4 -11.15 18.03 30.40
C ASP A 4 -10.14 18.50 29.36
N MET A 5 -10.60 18.60 28.11
CA MET A 5 -9.85 19.21 26.99
C MET A 5 -10.85 19.92 26.05
N SER A 6 -11.85 20.58 26.64
CA SER A 6 -12.84 21.38 25.91
C SER A 6 -13.06 22.73 26.57
N THR A 7 -12.00 23.53 26.62
CA THR A 7 -12.12 24.98 26.82
C THR A 7 -10.88 25.65 26.27
N MET A 8 -10.80 25.77 24.94
CA MET A 8 -9.97 26.79 24.33
C MET A 8 -10.70 28.11 24.59
N VAL A 9 -10.37 28.73 25.73
CA VAL A 9 -10.85 30.04 26.13
C VAL A 9 -10.43 31.03 25.04
N CYS A 10 -11.39 31.43 24.22
CA CYS A 10 -11.27 32.65 23.43
C CYS A 10 -11.17 33.79 24.44
N VAL A 11 -9.95 34.22 24.74
CA VAL A 11 -9.69 35.43 25.50
C VAL A 11 -10.32 36.58 24.72
N LYS A 12 -11.47 37.06 25.18
CA LYS A 12 -12.00 38.36 24.79
C LYS A 12 -11.02 39.37 25.37
N GLU A 13 -10.21 39.97 24.51
CA GLU A 13 -9.45 41.17 24.87
C GLU A 13 -10.48 42.27 25.14
N GLU A 14 -10.67 42.61 26.42
CA GLU A 14 -11.40 43.80 26.84
C GLU A 14 -10.58 45.03 26.43
N GLU A 15 -11.06 45.76 25.42
CA GLU A 15 -10.47 47.03 25.01
C GLU A 15 -10.90 48.14 25.97
N ASP A 16 -9.92 48.67 26.70
CA ASP A 16 -10.04 49.84 27.59
C ASP A 16 -10.19 51.14 26.77
N PRO A 17 -11.22 51.98 27.00
CA PRO A 17 -11.52 53.17 26.20
C PRO A 17 -10.73 54.38 26.69
N GLY A 18 -9.43 54.37 26.51
CA GLY A 18 -8.64 55.60 26.39
C GLY A 18 -8.54 55.95 24.91
N GLU A 19 -8.73 57.22 24.53
CA GLU A 19 -8.56 57.74 23.17
C GLU A 19 -7.15 57.43 22.64
N LYS A 20 -6.93 56.20 22.20
CA LYS A 20 -5.75 55.77 21.48
C LYS A 20 -5.93 56.26 20.06
N LEU A 21 -5.07 57.18 19.66
CA LEU A 21 -4.93 57.54 18.25
C LEU A 21 -4.88 56.27 17.41
N SER A 22 -5.76 56.19 16.41
CA SER A 22 -5.77 55.06 15.51
C SER A 22 -4.41 54.96 14.80
N GLN A 23 -3.97 53.75 14.48
CA GLN A 23 -2.70 53.53 13.78
C GLN A 23 -2.61 54.36 12.49
N ASP A 24 -3.73 54.50 11.77
CA ASP A 24 -3.85 55.34 10.57
C ASP A 24 -3.65 56.83 10.87
N GLU A 25 -4.16 57.30 12.00
CA GLU A 25 -3.99 58.69 12.44
C GLU A 25 -2.55 58.97 12.88
N ILE A 26 -1.89 58.00 13.55
CA ILE A 26 -0.46 58.08 13.89
C ILE A 26 0.37 58.16 12.60
N ILE A 27 0.13 57.27 11.62
CA ILE A 27 0.83 57.28 10.33
C ILE A 27 0.62 58.61 9.60
N SER A 28 -0.62 59.11 9.57
CA SER A 28 -0.95 60.37 8.91
C SER A 28 -0.22 61.56 9.54
N ARG A 29 -0.22 61.64 10.88
CA ARG A 29 0.51 62.67 11.63
C ARG A 29 2.02 62.54 11.45
N THR A 30 2.59 61.32 11.48
CA THR A 30 4.02 61.11 11.23
C THR A 30 4.43 61.53 9.83
N LYS A 31 3.60 61.29 8.80
CA LYS A 31 3.85 61.80 7.44
C LYS A 31 3.86 63.32 7.37
N GLN A 32 2.92 63.98 8.06
CA GLN A 32 2.89 65.45 8.13
C GLN A 32 4.14 66.01 8.83
N VAL A 33 4.59 65.35 9.91
CA VAL A 33 5.82 65.71 10.62
C VAL A 33 7.05 65.55 9.71
N ILE A 34 7.16 64.46 8.95
CA ILE A 34 8.25 64.26 7.98
C ILE A 34 8.29 65.39 6.97
N GLN A 35 7.15 65.74 6.36
CA GLN A 35 7.06 66.84 5.39
C GLN A 35 7.47 68.19 6.00
N GLY A 36 7.04 68.47 7.24
CA GLY A 36 7.43 69.69 7.96
C GLY A 36 8.91 69.74 8.30
N LEU A 37 9.49 68.62 8.74
CA LEU A 37 10.93 68.51 9.04
C LEU A 37 11.79 68.62 7.77
N GLU A 38 11.35 68.07 6.64
CA GLU A 38 12.02 68.22 5.34
C GLU A 38 12.02 69.66 4.86
N ALA A 39 10.88 70.35 4.98
CA ALA A 39 10.78 71.77 4.63
C ALA A 39 11.71 72.63 5.51
N LEU A 40 11.71 72.40 6.83
CA LEU A 40 12.57 73.12 7.76
C LEU A 40 14.06 72.83 7.51
N LYS A 41 14.40 71.59 7.19
CA LYS A 41 15.76 71.20 6.79
C LYS A 41 16.20 71.96 5.54
N GLN A 42 15.33 72.10 4.55
CA GLN A 42 15.64 72.82 3.31
C GLN A 42 15.86 74.31 3.55
N GLU A 43 15.05 74.94 4.42
CA GLU A 43 15.23 76.33 4.83
C GLU A 43 16.54 76.52 5.58
N HIS A 44 16.85 75.67 6.56
CA HIS A 44 18.12 75.72 7.31
C HIS A 44 19.34 75.52 6.41
N HIS A 45 19.23 74.67 5.38
CA HIS A 45 20.29 74.49 4.37
C HIS A 45 20.48 75.76 3.55
N SER A 46 19.40 76.39 3.07
CA SER A 46 19.46 77.65 2.34
C SER A 46 20.04 78.80 3.17
N ILE A 47 19.72 78.86 4.47
CA ILE A 47 20.29 79.88 5.37
C ILE A 47 21.78 79.59 5.59
N LEU A 48 22.17 78.34 5.82
CA LEU A 48 23.58 77.96 5.98
C LEU A 48 24.40 78.30 4.74
N ASP A 49 23.89 78.02 3.54
CA ASP A 49 24.54 78.38 2.27
C ASP A 49 24.71 79.90 2.12
N GLY A 50 23.69 80.66 2.53
CA GLY A 50 23.75 82.12 2.60
C GLY A 50 24.83 82.62 3.56
N LEU A 51 24.90 82.09 4.78
CA LEU A 51 25.91 82.46 5.78
C LEU A 51 27.33 82.05 5.37
N LEU A 52 27.49 80.90 4.72
CA LEU A 52 28.77 80.47 4.16
C LEU A 52 29.17 81.35 2.96
N GLY A 53 28.20 81.83 2.19
CA GLY A 53 28.38 82.84 1.15
C GLY A 53 28.92 84.16 1.72
N THR A 54 28.33 84.67 2.80
CA THR A 54 28.77 85.93 3.44
C THR A 54 30.12 85.78 4.14
N LEU A 55 30.38 84.64 4.80
CA LEU A 55 31.70 84.32 5.39
C LEU A 55 32.84 84.36 4.37
N ARG A 56 32.60 83.92 3.14
CA ARG A 56 33.61 83.97 2.06
C ARG A 56 33.95 85.40 1.63
N CYS A 57 33.08 86.36 1.89
CA CYS A 57 33.24 87.77 1.49
C CYS A 57 33.85 88.65 2.60
N LEU A 58 33.78 88.22 3.86
CA LEU A 58 34.29 88.98 5.01
C LEU A 58 35.77 88.65 5.27
N LYS A 59 36.61 89.67 5.45
CA LYS A 59 37.97 89.53 6.00
C LYS A 59 37.85 89.53 7.54
N GLN A 60 38.79 88.88 8.24
CA GLN A 60 38.75 88.55 9.69
C GLN A 60 38.52 89.76 10.64
N ASP A 61 37.28 90.23 10.72
CA ASP A 61 36.77 91.21 11.67
C ASP A 61 35.76 90.54 12.63
N GLU A 62 35.39 91.20 13.74
CA GLU A 62 34.46 90.66 14.76
C GLU A 62 33.11 90.17 14.18
N GLU A 63 32.67 90.75 13.06
CA GLU A 63 31.47 90.31 12.33
C GLU A 63 31.61 88.90 11.73
N GLY A 64 32.81 88.47 11.34
CA GLY A 64 33.08 87.12 10.83
C GLY A 64 32.90 86.04 11.90
N VAL A 65 33.37 86.30 13.13
CA VAL A 65 33.24 85.37 14.27
C VAL A 65 31.76 85.12 14.59
N LEU A 66 30.94 86.18 14.59
CA LEU A 66 29.50 86.06 14.81
C LEU A 66 28.79 85.25 13.72
N VAL A 67 29.22 85.36 12.45
CA VAL A 67 28.65 84.58 11.35
C VAL A 67 29.10 83.11 11.40
N GLU A 68 30.32 82.83 11.88
CA GLU A 68 30.78 81.46 12.16
C GLU A 68 29.97 80.79 13.27
N GLU A 69 29.72 81.50 14.38
CA GLU A 69 28.87 81.00 15.48
C GLU A 69 27.45 80.71 15.02
N LYS A 70 26.83 81.61 14.25
CA LYS A 70 25.50 81.39 13.65
C LYS A 70 25.50 80.19 12.70
N SER A 71 26.54 80.03 11.89
CA SER A 71 26.68 78.87 10.99
C SER A 71 26.81 77.56 11.78
N HIS A 72 27.55 77.57 12.89
CA HIS A 72 27.67 76.42 13.78
C HIS A 72 26.33 76.03 14.42
N MET A 73 25.55 77.01 14.89
CA MET A 73 24.20 76.77 15.43
C MET A 73 23.27 76.14 14.39
N ILE A 74 23.30 76.61 13.14
CA ILE A 74 22.46 76.05 12.07
C ILE A 74 22.89 74.62 11.70
N ARG A 75 24.19 74.32 11.66
CA ARG A 75 24.68 72.94 11.46
C ARG A 75 24.18 72.00 12.56
N LYS A 76 24.28 72.41 13.83
CA LYS A 76 23.74 71.63 14.95
C LYS A 76 22.23 71.43 14.84
N SER A 77 21.50 72.44 14.37
CA SER A 77 20.07 72.31 14.11
C SER A 77 19.76 71.34 12.96
N LEU A 78 20.57 71.33 11.90
CA LEU A 78 20.43 70.37 10.79
C LEU A 78 20.68 68.93 11.25
N GLU A 79 21.68 68.69 12.08
CA GLU A 79 21.94 67.36 12.68
C GLU A 79 20.74 66.85 13.49
N MET A 80 20.11 67.72 14.28
CA MET A 80 18.90 67.37 15.05
C MET A 80 17.69 67.10 14.14
N LEU A 81 17.54 67.83 13.04
CA LEU A 81 16.47 67.61 12.06
C LEU A 81 16.67 66.28 11.30
N GLU A 82 17.91 65.94 10.96
CA GLU A 82 18.23 64.66 10.32
C GLU A 82 17.98 63.47 11.24
N LEU A 83 18.30 63.60 12.53
CA LEU A 83 17.96 62.59 13.53
C LEU A 83 16.43 62.40 13.61
N GLY A 84 15.67 63.49 13.77
CA GLY A 84 14.21 63.44 13.85
C GLY A 84 13.54 62.85 12.59
N LEU A 85 14.09 63.14 11.40
CA LEU A 85 13.64 62.53 10.15
C LEU A 85 13.91 61.02 10.14
N SER A 86 15.11 60.59 10.57
CA SER A 86 15.45 59.17 10.62
C SER A 86 14.55 58.39 11.59
N GLU A 87 14.22 58.95 12.76
CA GLU A 87 13.31 58.36 13.74
C GLU A 87 11.89 58.24 13.18
N ALA A 88 11.37 59.28 12.52
CA ALA A 88 10.06 59.25 11.88
C ALA A 88 10.00 58.23 10.72
N GLN A 89 11.09 58.06 9.97
CA GLN A 89 11.22 57.05 8.92
C GLN A 89 11.15 55.63 9.49
N VAL A 90 11.80 55.39 10.63
CA VAL A 90 11.75 54.11 11.36
C VAL A 90 10.34 53.82 11.88
N MET A 91 9.63 54.83 12.40
CA MET A 91 8.23 54.67 12.82
C MET A 91 7.32 54.24 11.66
N MET A 92 7.52 54.84 10.48
CA MET A 92 6.80 54.48 9.26
C MET A 92 7.11 53.04 8.80
N ALA A 93 8.39 52.63 8.83
CA ALA A 93 8.80 51.28 8.48
C ALA A 93 8.25 50.24 9.46
N LEU A 94 8.29 50.53 10.77
CA LEU A 94 7.75 49.65 11.81
C LEU A 94 6.24 49.43 11.65
N SER A 95 5.49 50.49 11.33
CA SER A 95 4.05 50.39 11.10
C SER A 95 3.71 49.53 9.88
N SER A 96 4.49 49.66 8.80
CA SER A 96 4.35 48.81 7.60
C SER A 96 4.60 47.32 7.92
N HIS A 97 5.68 47.03 8.66
CA HIS A 97 5.98 45.66 9.09
C HIS A 97 4.90 45.09 10.03
N LEU A 98 4.39 45.90 10.96
CA LEU A 98 3.31 45.50 11.86
C LEU A 98 2.05 45.12 11.07
N SER A 99 1.64 45.95 10.11
CA SER A 99 0.49 45.66 9.23
C SER A 99 0.68 44.37 8.42
N SER A 100 1.89 44.12 7.91
CA SER A 100 2.21 42.87 7.21
C SER A 100 2.04 41.65 8.12
N VAL A 101 2.62 41.70 9.32
CA VAL A 101 2.54 40.61 10.31
C VAL A 101 1.10 40.37 10.76
N GLU A 102 0.31 41.43 10.96
CA GLU A 102 -1.11 41.32 11.30
C GLU A 102 -1.90 40.65 10.18
N SER A 103 -1.62 40.98 8.91
CA SER A 103 -2.26 40.33 7.77
C SER A 103 -1.93 38.83 7.68
N GLU A 104 -0.68 38.44 7.97
CA GLU A 104 -0.26 37.04 8.01
C GLU A 104 -0.91 36.29 9.17
N LYS A 105 -0.96 36.90 10.36
CA LYS A 105 -1.68 36.39 11.53
C LYS A 105 -3.16 36.14 11.20
N GLN A 106 -3.82 37.04 10.47
CA GLN A 106 -5.21 36.85 10.05
C GLN A 106 -5.37 35.69 9.06
N LYS A 107 -4.46 35.54 8.08
CA LYS A 107 -4.46 34.41 7.13
C LYS A 107 -4.28 33.07 7.84
N LEU A 108 -3.32 32.97 8.76
CA LEU A 108 -3.09 31.76 9.55
C LEU A 108 -4.29 31.42 10.44
N ARG A 109 -4.90 32.41 11.10
CA ARG A 109 -6.15 32.21 11.86
C ARG A 109 -7.28 31.67 10.98
N ALA A 110 -7.42 32.16 9.75
CA ALA A 110 -8.40 31.64 8.81
C ALA A 110 -8.10 30.20 8.37
N GLN A 111 -6.83 29.86 8.14
CA GLN A 111 -6.41 28.51 7.80
C GLN A 111 -6.67 27.51 8.94
N VAL A 112 -6.34 27.89 10.18
CA VAL A 112 -6.63 27.06 11.37
C VAL A 112 -8.13 26.79 11.48
N ARG A 113 -8.99 27.80 11.30
CA ARG A 113 -10.45 27.60 11.30
C ARG A 113 -10.92 26.60 10.24
N ARG A 114 -10.37 26.67 9.01
CA ARG A 114 -10.69 25.71 7.95
C ARG A 114 -10.26 24.29 8.31
N LEU A 115 -9.03 24.12 8.79
CA LEU A 115 -8.53 22.81 9.21
C LEU A 115 -9.34 22.22 10.37
N CYS A 116 -9.80 23.04 11.31
CA CYS A 116 -10.70 22.58 12.36
C CYS A 116 -12.05 22.11 11.80
N GLN A 117 -12.62 22.82 10.82
CA GLN A 117 -13.88 22.42 10.16
C GLN A 117 -13.70 21.12 9.36
N GLU A 118 -12.61 20.98 8.60
CA GLU A 118 -12.31 19.75 7.86
C GLU A 118 -12.11 18.55 8.80
N ASN A 119 -11.39 18.73 9.92
CA ASN A 119 -11.23 17.68 10.92
C ASN A 119 -12.55 17.29 11.57
N GLN A 120 -13.44 18.27 11.84
CA GLN A 120 -14.77 17.98 12.38
C GLN A 120 -15.58 17.17 11.36
N TRP A 121 -15.60 17.61 10.10
CA TRP A 121 -16.30 16.90 9.03
C TRP A 121 -15.79 15.46 8.84
N LEU A 122 -14.46 15.26 8.85
CA LEU A 122 -13.87 13.92 8.76
C LEU A 122 -14.25 13.02 9.94
N ARG A 123 -14.39 13.58 11.15
CA ARG A 123 -14.87 12.83 12.32
C ARG A 123 -16.33 12.42 12.18
N ASP A 124 -17.17 13.34 11.69
CA ASP A 124 -18.60 13.08 11.47
C ASP A 124 -18.79 12.03 10.36
N GLU A 125 -18.01 12.10 9.27
CA GLU A 125 -18.03 11.12 8.18
C GLU A 125 -17.53 9.74 8.67
N LEU A 126 -16.47 9.71 9.47
CA LEU A 126 -15.98 8.47 10.09
C LEU A 126 -17.04 7.85 11.01
N ALA A 127 -17.76 8.66 11.79
CA ALA A 127 -18.86 8.17 12.63
C ALA A 127 -20.02 7.63 11.77
N GLY A 128 -20.34 8.29 10.66
CA GLY A 128 -21.35 7.85 9.70
C GLY A 128 -21.02 6.51 9.04
N THR A 129 -19.79 6.36 8.53
CA THR A 129 -19.30 5.11 7.93
C THR A 129 -19.27 3.96 8.95
N GLN A 130 -18.86 4.22 10.19
CA GLN A 130 -18.92 3.23 11.28
C GLN A 130 -20.36 2.78 11.58
N GLN A 131 -21.32 3.71 11.60
CA GLN A 131 -22.72 3.37 11.82
C GLN A 131 -23.28 2.54 10.66
N LYS A 132 -22.92 2.86 9.41
CA LYS A 132 -23.32 2.07 8.22
C LYS A 132 -22.71 0.67 8.26
N LEU A 133 -21.43 0.55 8.62
CA LEU A 133 -20.76 -0.74 8.81
C LEU A 133 -21.49 -1.57 9.86
N GLN A 134 -21.76 -1.01 11.04
CA GLN A 134 -22.47 -1.71 12.12
C GLN A 134 -23.87 -2.19 11.68
N LYS A 135 -24.62 -1.37 10.92
CA LYS A 135 -25.91 -1.77 10.34
C LYS A 135 -25.76 -2.88 9.30
N SER A 136 -24.73 -2.82 8.47
CA SER A 136 -24.45 -3.86 7.47
C SER A 136 -24.05 -5.18 8.14
N GLU A 137 -23.26 -5.14 9.21
CA GLU A 137 -22.89 -6.31 10.01
C GLU A 137 -24.11 -6.93 10.68
N GLN A 138 -25.02 -6.12 11.23
CA GLN A 138 -26.30 -6.59 11.76
C GLN A 138 -27.17 -7.25 10.69
N SER A 139 -27.24 -6.67 9.49
CA SER A 139 -27.99 -7.25 8.37
C SER A 139 -27.36 -8.56 7.88
N VAL A 140 -26.03 -8.64 7.81
CA VAL A 140 -25.32 -9.88 7.48
C VAL A 140 -25.57 -10.95 8.54
N ALA A 141 -25.55 -10.60 9.83
CA ALA A 141 -25.87 -11.54 10.90
C ALA A 141 -27.31 -12.09 10.78
N GLN A 142 -28.28 -11.24 10.46
CA GLN A 142 -29.67 -11.66 10.22
C GLN A 142 -29.78 -12.59 8.99
N LEU A 143 -29.13 -12.23 7.88
CA LEU A 143 -29.10 -13.07 6.68
C LEU A 143 -28.36 -14.39 6.91
N GLU A 144 -27.33 -14.41 7.76
CA GLU A 144 -26.65 -15.64 8.17
C GLU A 144 -27.54 -16.53 9.04
N GLU A 145 -28.38 -15.96 9.91
CA GLU A 145 -29.38 -16.71 10.67
C GLU A 145 -30.48 -17.27 9.76
N GLU A 146 -31.03 -16.47 8.84
CA GLU A 146 -31.99 -16.93 7.84
C GLU A 146 -31.40 -18.01 6.93
N LYS A 147 -30.16 -17.81 6.48
CA LYS A 147 -29.41 -18.81 5.72
C LYS A 147 -29.22 -20.09 6.54
N LYS A 148 -28.88 -20.02 7.83
CA LYS A 148 -28.81 -21.20 8.70
C LYS A 148 -30.16 -21.89 8.86
N HIS A 149 -31.26 -21.14 8.92
CA HIS A 149 -32.61 -21.72 8.96
C HIS A 149 -32.96 -22.45 7.65
N LEU A 150 -32.59 -21.88 6.51
CA LEU A 150 -32.75 -22.51 5.19
C LEU A 150 -31.78 -23.69 4.99
N GLU A 151 -30.55 -23.57 5.47
CA GLU A 151 -29.53 -24.63 5.48
C GLU A 151 -29.98 -25.78 6.38
N ASN A 152 -30.49 -25.53 7.60
CA ASN A 152 -31.04 -26.60 8.44
C ASN A 152 -32.24 -27.30 7.80
N THR A 153 -33.04 -26.57 7.02
CA THR A 153 -34.17 -27.14 6.26
C THR A 153 -33.70 -27.98 5.07
N SER A 154 -32.56 -27.63 4.46
CA SER A 154 -31.95 -28.35 3.32
C SER A 154 -30.92 -29.42 3.74
N LEU A 155 -30.36 -29.33 4.94
CA LEU A 155 -29.49 -30.34 5.58
C LEU A 155 -30.28 -31.57 6.03
N SER A 156 -31.61 -31.46 6.16
CA SER A 156 -32.52 -32.62 6.22
C SER A 156 -32.52 -33.42 4.90
N ALA A 157 -32.13 -32.80 3.79
CA ALA A 157 -32.12 -33.42 2.46
C ALA A 157 -30.71 -33.69 1.88
N ALA A 158 -29.64 -33.10 2.42
CA ALA A 158 -28.30 -33.10 1.80
C ALA A 158 -27.16 -33.60 2.71
N ALA A 159 -27.43 -34.57 3.60
CA ALA A 159 -26.42 -35.23 4.44
C ALA A 159 -25.49 -36.20 3.67
N GLN A 160 -24.96 -35.80 2.49
CA GLN A 160 -24.10 -36.64 1.65
C GLN A 160 -23.28 -35.82 0.64
N GLN A 161 -22.22 -35.15 1.10
CA GLN A 161 -21.01 -34.68 0.36
C GLN A 161 -20.34 -33.62 1.26
N GLY A 162 -19.10 -33.69 1.74
CA GLY A 162 -17.87 -34.16 1.09
C GLY A 162 -16.82 -33.03 1.10
N GLY A 163 -16.67 -32.31 2.22
CA GLY A 163 -15.74 -31.20 2.39
C GLY A 163 -15.42 -30.99 3.88
N TYR A 164 -14.20 -30.60 4.19
CA TYR A 164 -13.72 -30.39 5.56
C TYR A 164 -14.46 -29.21 6.22
N GLU A 165 -15.44 -29.51 7.06
CA GLU A 165 -16.14 -28.50 7.86
C GLU A 165 -15.50 -28.41 9.25
N ILE A 166 -14.89 -27.27 9.54
CA ILE A 166 -14.54 -26.91 10.91
C ILE A 166 -15.87 -26.65 11.62
N PRO A 167 -16.19 -27.35 12.73
CA PRO A 167 -17.42 -27.12 13.49
C PRO A 167 -17.63 -25.63 13.76
N ALA A 168 -18.86 -25.13 13.72
CA ALA A 168 -19.15 -23.69 13.75
C ALA A 168 -18.47 -22.94 14.91
N ARG A 169 -18.38 -23.56 16.09
CA ARG A 169 -17.67 -23.04 17.27
C ARG A 169 -16.14 -22.99 17.08
N LEU A 170 -15.56 -23.99 16.42
CA LEU A 170 -14.14 -24.02 16.10
C LEU A 170 -13.80 -23.12 14.93
N ARG A 171 -14.76 -22.80 14.06
CA ARG A 171 -14.56 -21.88 12.93
C ARG A 171 -14.33 -20.44 13.40
N THR A 172 -15.10 -19.96 14.36
CA THR A 172 -14.89 -18.62 14.95
C THR A 172 -13.55 -18.54 15.67
N LEU A 173 -13.22 -19.56 16.47
CA LEU A 173 -11.94 -19.67 17.14
C LEU A 173 -10.77 -19.76 16.13
N HIS A 174 -10.92 -20.56 15.09
CA HIS A 174 -9.95 -20.71 14.01
C HIS A 174 -9.69 -19.39 13.31
N ASN A 175 -10.74 -18.64 12.95
CA ASN A 175 -10.62 -17.34 12.32
C ASN A 175 -9.90 -16.34 13.23
N LEU A 176 -10.23 -16.32 14.52
CA LEU A 176 -9.58 -15.46 15.51
C LEU A 176 -8.09 -15.80 15.68
N VAL A 177 -7.75 -17.09 15.72
CA VAL A 177 -6.37 -17.56 15.79
C VAL A 177 -5.58 -17.17 14.54
N ILE A 178 -6.15 -17.35 13.34
CA ILE A 178 -5.53 -16.93 12.08
C ILE A 178 -5.32 -15.41 12.07
N GLN A 179 -6.32 -14.64 12.51
CA GLN A 179 -6.22 -13.19 12.57
C GLN A 179 -5.06 -12.76 13.48
N TYR A 180 -4.97 -13.29 14.70
CA TYR A 180 -3.86 -12.98 15.59
C TYR A 180 -2.51 -13.46 15.04
N ALA A 181 -2.44 -14.65 14.44
CA ALA A 181 -1.22 -15.15 13.82
C ALA A 181 -0.76 -14.27 12.65
N SER A 182 -1.69 -13.81 11.81
CA SER A 182 -1.39 -12.91 10.68
C SER A 182 -0.87 -11.54 11.12
N GLN A 183 -1.30 -11.07 12.30
CA GLN A 183 -0.80 -9.86 12.95
C GLN A 183 0.55 -10.07 13.67
N GLY A 184 1.08 -11.30 13.68
CA GLY A 184 2.29 -11.65 14.43
C GLY A 184 2.07 -11.74 15.96
N ARG A 185 0.82 -11.67 16.43
CA ARG A 185 0.43 -11.71 17.85
C ARG A 185 0.35 -13.14 18.37
N TYR A 186 1.48 -13.84 18.29
CA TYR A 186 1.62 -15.24 18.69
C TYR A 186 1.43 -15.46 20.20
N GLU A 187 1.69 -14.43 21.00
CA GLU A 187 1.50 -14.40 22.45
C GLU A 187 0.03 -14.55 22.86
N VAL A 188 -0.91 -14.17 21.98
CA VAL A 188 -2.35 -14.37 22.21
C VAL A 188 -2.85 -15.64 21.52
N ALA A 189 -2.42 -15.87 20.28
CA ALA A 189 -2.88 -17.01 19.49
C ALA A 189 -2.55 -18.38 20.12
N VAL A 190 -1.33 -18.54 20.67
CA VAL A 190 -0.88 -19.82 21.25
C VAL A 190 -1.62 -20.17 22.54
N PRO A 191 -1.73 -19.29 23.56
CA PRO A 191 -2.52 -19.60 24.76
C PRO A 191 -3.98 -19.87 24.45
N LEU A 192 -4.59 -19.11 23.54
CA LEU A 192 -5.96 -19.31 23.11
C LEU A 192 -6.19 -20.71 22.51
N CYS A 193 -5.27 -21.17 21.64
CA CYS A 193 -5.32 -22.53 21.09
C CYS A 193 -5.15 -23.60 22.17
N LYS A 194 -4.22 -23.41 23.11
CA LYS A 194 -3.99 -24.36 24.20
C LYS A 194 -5.19 -24.48 25.12
N GLN A 195 -5.79 -23.35 25.52
CA GLN A 195 -6.99 -23.33 26.33
C GLN A 195 -8.14 -24.07 25.64
N ALA A 196 -8.36 -23.81 24.35
CA ALA A 196 -9.41 -24.47 23.59
C ALA A 196 -9.14 -25.98 23.41
N LEU A 197 -7.89 -26.41 23.29
CA LEU A 197 -7.52 -27.82 23.28
C LEU A 197 -7.86 -28.48 24.62
N GLU A 198 -7.48 -27.88 25.75
CA GLU A 198 -7.79 -28.41 27.08
C GLU A 198 -9.31 -28.51 27.31
N ASP A 199 -10.08 -27.52 26.87
CA ASP A 199 -11.54 -27.52 27.00
C ASP A 199 -12.18 -28.61 26.11
N LEU A 200 -11.67 -28.83 24.90
CA LEU A 200 -12.12 -29.91 24.02
C LEU A 200 -11.76 -31.29 24.56
N GLU A 201 -10.56 -31.46 25.11
CA GLU A 201 -10.13 -32.73 25.70
C GLU A 201 -10.98 -33.10 26.93
N LYS A 202 -11.37 -32.10 27.75
CA LYS A 202 -12.27 -32.31 28.88
C LYS A 202 -13.70 -32.68 28.47
N THR A 203 -14.19 -32.13 27.37
CA THR A 203 -15.59 -32.28 26.95
C THR A 203 -15.83 -33.47 26.02
N SER A 204 -14.93 -33.70 25.07
CA SER A 204 -15.08 -34.70 24.00
C SER A 204 -14.05 -35.82 24.06
N GLY A 205 -13.01 -35.70 24.90
CA GLY A 205 -11.90 -36.63 24.96
C GLY A 205 -10.83 -36.34 23.89
N HIS A 206 -9.61 -36.83 24.14
CA HIS A 206 -8.44 -36.56 23.29
C HIS A 206 -8.55 -37.18 21.88
N ASP A 207 -9.20 -38.33 21.74
CA ASP A 207 -9.37 -39.02 20.45
C ASP A 207 -10.47 -38.40 19.56
N HIS A 208 -10.97 -37.20 19.83
CA HIS A 208 -12.05 -36.59 19.05
C HIS A 208 -11.52 -35.86 17.79
N PRO A 209 -12.22 -35.91 16.62
CA PRO A 209 -11.79 -35.20 15.40
C PRO A 209 -11.56 -33.69 15.57
N ASP A 210 -12.28 -33.07 16.52
CA ASP A 210 -12.14 -31.65 16.86
C ASP A 210 -10.80 -31.32 17.52
N VAL A 211 -10.30 -32.22 18.38
CA VAL A 211 -8.97 -32.10 18.99
C VAL A 211 -7.92 -32.15 17.88
N ALA A 212 -8.05 -33.08 16.93
CA ALA A 212 -7.15 -33.14 15.76
C ALA A 212 -7.20 -31.87 14.89
N THR A 213 -8.37 -31.25 14.76
CA THR A 213 -8.52 -29.96 14.06
C THR A 213 -7.79 -28.84 14.80
N MET A 214 -7.97 -28.74 16.12
CA MET A 214 -7.29 -27.73 16.93
C MET A 214 -5.77 -27.93 17.01
N LEU A 215 -5.30 -29.19 17.09
CA LEU A 215 -3.88 -29.53 17.02
C LEU A 215 -3.28 -29.10 15.68
N ASN A 216 -3.98 -29.31 14.57
CA ASN A 216 -3.56 -28.85 13.25
C ASN A 216 -3.49 -27.32 13.18
N ILE A 217 -4.44 -26.59 13.79
CA ILE A 217 -4.41 -25.13 13.85
C ILE A 217 -3.19 -24.64 14.64
N LEU A 218 -2.96 -25.18 15.84
CA LEU A 218 -1.80 -24.83 16.67
C LEU A 218 -0.48 -25.16 15.95
N ALA A 219 -0.42 -26.26 15.22
CA ALA A 219 0.76 -26.62 14.43
C ALA A 219 1.06 -25.60 13.32
N LEU A 220 0.03 -25.03 12.67
CA LEU A 220 0.22 -23.95 11.70
C LEU A 220 0.78 -22.68 12.36
N VAL A 221 0.27 -22.32 13.55
CA VAL A 221 0.80 -21.19 14.32
C VAL A 221 2.27 -21.40 14.72
N TYR A 222 2.65 -22.63 15.10
CA TYR A 222 4.05 -22.96 15.39
C TYR A 222 4.93 -23.01 14.14
N ARG A 223 4.41 -23.45 13.00
CA ARG A 223 5.12 -23.36 11.71
C ARG A 223 5.47 -21.92 11.38
N ASP A 224 4.54 -21.00 11.57
CA ASP A 224 4.74 -19.58 11.25
C ASP A 224 5.75 -18.91 12.21
N GLN A 225 5.91 -19.45 13.43
CA GLN A 225 6.98 -19.12 14.38
C GLN A 225 8.32 -19.84 14.09
N ASN A 226 8.43 -20.64 13.03
CA ASN A 226 9.57 -21.51 12.73
C ASN A 226 9.84 -22.61 13.79
N LYS A 227 8.89 -22.90 14.67
CA LYS A 227 8.94 -23.99 15.67
C LYS A 227 8.53 -25.33 15.04
N TYR A 228 9.35 -25.77 14.07
CA TYR A 228 9.01 -26.91 13.21
C TYR A 228 9.01 -28.26 13.93
N LYS A 229 9.73 -28.41 15.07
CA LYS A 229 9.77 -29.66 15.83
C LYS A 229 8.46 -29.86 16.60
N GLU A 230 8.00 -28.81 17.26
CA GLU A 230 6.76 -28.75 18.02
C GLU A 230 5.57 -28.93 17.07
N ALA A 231 5.56 -28.22 15.93
CA ALA A 231 4.53 -28.37 14.91
C ALA A 231 4.44 -29.81 14.37
N ALA A 232 5.58 -30.48 14.14
CA ALA A 232 5.59 -31.86 13.67
C ALA A 232 5.04 -32.84 14.72
N ASN A 233 5.34 -32.63 16.00
CA ASN A 233 4.78 -33.46 17.08
C ASN A 233 3.25 -33.34 17.13
N LEU A 234 2.72 -32.10 17.09
CA LEU A 234 1.28 -31.86 17.09
C LEU A 234 0.57 -32.46 15.87
N LEU A 235 1.18 -32.39 14.69
CA LEU A 235 0.58 -33.00 13.50
C LEU A 235 0.67 -34.54 13.49
N ASN A 236 1.70 -35.14 14.09
CA ASN A 236 1.75 -36.59 14.26
C ASN A 236 0.64 -37.07 15.20
N ASP A 237 0.36 -36.31 16.26
CA ASP A 237 -0.74 -36.56 17.17
C ASP A 237 -2.10 -36.41 16.49
N ALA A 238 -2.30 -35.30 15.77
CA ALA A 238 -3.50 -35.08 14.96
C ALA A 238 -3.69 -36.15 13.86
N LEU A 239 -2.61 -36.70 13.31
CA LEU A 239 -2.66 -37.79 12.34
C LEU A 239 -3.16 -39.08 13.00
N ALA A 240 -2.63 -39.45 14.16
CA ALA A 240 -3.05 -40.64 14.90
C ALA A 240 -4.54 -40.59 15.25
N ILE A 241 -5.02 -39.45 15.74
CA ILE A 241 -6.44 -39.24 16.04
C ILE A 241 -7.29 -39.37 14.77
N ARG A 242 -6.90 -38.72 13.66
CA ARG A 242 -7.65 -38.77 12.39
C ARG A 242 -7.69 -40.16 11.78
N GLU A 243 -6.61 -40.93 11.87
CA GLU A 243 -6.58 -42.32 11.39
C GLU A 243 -7.50 -43.23 12.20
N LYS A 244 -7.56 -43.02 13.52
CA LYS A 244 -8.41 -43.79 14.44
C LYS A 244 -9.90 -43.46 14.26
N THR A 245 -10.22 -42.19 14.05
CA THR A 245 -11.61 -41.69 13.99
C THR A 245 -12.23 -41.75 12.60
N LEU A 246 -11.47 -41.36 11.56
CA LEU A 246 -11.99 -41.19 10.20
C LEU A 246 -11.53 -42.31 9.26
N GLY A 247 -10.56 -43.13 9.68
CA GLY A 247 -9.95 -44.18 8.87
C GLY A 247 -8.74 -43.69 8.06
N ARG A 248 -7.93 -44.65 7.60
CA ARG A 248 -6.61 -44.39 6.99
C ARG A 248 -6.65 -43.73 5.61
N ASP A 249 -7.75 -43.91 4.87
CA ASP A 249 -7.92 -43.41 3.50
C ASP A 249 -8.80 -42.13 3.45
N HIS A 250 -9.05 -41.49 4.60
CA HIS A 250 -9.88 -40.29 4.65
C HIS A 250 -9.13 -39.03 4.12
N PRO A 251 -9.79 -38.10 3.39
CA PRO A 251 -9.17 -36.87 2.90
C PRO A 251 -8.49 -36.01 3.98
N ALA A 252 -9.03 -35.99 5.21
CA ALA A 252 -8.40 -35.29 6.34
C ALA A 252 -7.04 -35.88 6.74
N VAL A 253 -6.85 -37.19 6.58
CA VAL A 253 -5.56 -37.86 6.80
C VAL A 253 -4.56 -37.43 5.72
N ALA A 254 -4.98 -37.39 4.45
CA ALA A 254 -4.14 -36.87 3.36
C ALA A 254 -3.72 -35.41 3.57
N ALA A 255 -4.61 -34.56 4.10
CA ALA A 255 -4.29 -33.18 4.44
C ALA A 255 -3.23 -33.09 5.55
N THR A 256 -3.37 -33.88 6.63
CA THR A 256 -2.36 -33.92 7.72
C THR A 256 -1.01 -34.42 7.22
N LEU A 257 -1.00 -35.50 6.44
CA LEU A 257 0.21 -36.08 5.85
C LEU A 257 0.95 -35.08 4.96
N ASN A 258 0.21 -34.31 4.14
CA ASN A 258 0.81 -33.26 3.33
C ASN A 258 1.42 -32.14 4.19
N ASN A 259 0.74 -31.71 5.25
CA ASN A 259 1.28 -30.68 6.16
C ASN A 259 2.54 -31.18 6.88
N LEU A 260 2.56 -32.43 7.34
CA LEU A 260 3.76 -33.07 7.91
C LEU A 260 4.91 -33.13 6.91
N ALA A 261 4.64 -33.55 5.67
CA ALA A 261 5.67 -33.60 4.62
C ALA A 261 6.28 -32.22 4.35
N VAL A 262 5.48 -31.16 4.34
CA VAL A 262 5.97 -29.78 4.22
C VAL A 262 6.85 -29.38 5.41
N LEU A 263 6.45 -29.73 6.65
CA LEU A 263 7.27 -29.45 7.84
C LEU A 263 8.61 -30.18 7.80
N TYR A 264 8.62 -31.46 7.44
CA TYR A 264 9.86 -32.23 7.29
C TYR A 264 10.74 -31.67 6.16
N GLY A 265 10.14 -31.25 5.05
CA GLY A 265 10.84 -30.58 3.96
C GLY A 265 11.50 -29.26 4.39
N LYS A 266 10.81 -28.44 5.19
CA LYS A 266 11.38 -27.20 5.77
C LYS A 266 12.55 -27.46 6.71
N ARG A 267 12.59 -28.62 7.36
CA ARG A 267 13.70 -29.07 8.22
C ARG A 267 14.85 -29.74 7.45
N GLY A 268 14.75 -29.88 6.12
CA GLY A 268 15.73 -30.60 5.31
C GLY A 268 15.62 -32.13 5.39
N LYS A 269 14.60 -32.67 6.06
CA LYS A 269 14.36 -34.12 6.20
C LYS A 269 13.56 -34.66 5.01
N TYR A 270 14.09 -34.49 3.80
CA TYR A 270 13.37 -34.83 2.55
C TYR A 270 13.06 -36.33 2.42
N LYS A 271 13.96 -37.20 2.90
CA LYS A 271 13.77 -38.66 2.88
C LYS A 271 12.61 -39.12 3.78
N GLU A 272 12.37 -38.43 4.89
CA GLU A 272 11.22 -38.71 5.78
C GLU A 272 9.92 -38.10 5.22
N ALA A 273 10.01 -36.99 4.48
CA ALA A 273 8.85 -36.31 3.90
C ALA A 273 8.27 -37.04 2.67
N GLU A 274 9.11 -37.65 1.83
CA GLU A 274 8.70 -38.35 0.61
C GLU A 274 7.62 -39.44 0.82
N PRO A 275 7.78 -40.41 1.75
CA PRO A 275 6.77 -41.46 1.95
C PRO A 275 5.44 -40.89 2.45
N LEU A 276 5.46 -39.84 3.29
CA LEU A 276 4.25 -39.16 3.76
C LEU A 276 3.50 -38.47 2.60
N CYS A 277 4.27 -37.83 1.71
CA CYS A 277 3.73 -37.16 0.53
C CYS A 277 3.17 -38.16 -0.50
N LYS A 278 3.83 -39.30 -0.71
CA LYS A 278 3.35 -40.41 -1.56
C LYS A 278 2.07 -41.03 -1.01
N ARG A 279 2.01 -41.29 0.30
CA ARG A 279 0.78 -41.78 0.94
C ARG A 279 -0.38 -40.79 0.81
N ALA A 280 -0.13 -39.49 0.97
CA ALA A 280 -1.15 -38.46 0.74
C ALA A 280 -1.65 -38.44 -0.72
N LEU A 281 -0.76 -38.67 -1.68
CA LEU A 281 -1.10 -38.77 -3.10
C LEU A 281 -2.00 -39.98 -3.38
N GLU A 282 -1.63 -41.16 -2.89
CA GLU A 282 -2.42 -42.39 -3.05
C GLU A 282 -3.84 -42.24 -2.50
N ILE A 283 -3.99 -41.61 -1.32
CA ILE A 283 -5.30 -41.34 -0.73
C ILE A 283 -6.10 -40.37 -1.61
N ARG A 284 -5.49 -39.28 -2.08
CA ARG A 284 -6.17 -38.31 -2.96
C ARG A 284 -6.59 -38.93 -4.29
N GLU A 285 -5.76 -39.77 -4.89
CA GLU A 285 -6.08 -40.49 -6.13
C GLU A 285 -7.23 -41.48 -5.93
N LYS A 286 -7.28 -42.19 -4.81
CA LYS A 286 -8.39 -43.11 -4.48
C LYS A 286 -9.71 -42.38 -4.30
N VAL A 287 -9.72 -41.25 -3.58
CA VAL A 287 -10.97 -40.55 -3.20
C VAL A 287 -11.47 -39.63 -4.31
N LEU A 288 -10.58 -38.88 -4.96
CA LEU A 288 -10.94 -37.82 -5.92
C LEU A 288 -10.76 -38.24 -7.38
N GLY A 289 -10.06 -39.35 -7.63
CA GLY A 289 -9.64 -39.79 -8.96
C GLY A 289 -8.29 -39.22 -9.38
N LYS A 290 -7.64 -39.88 -10.36
CA LYS A 290 -6.25 -39.59 -10.79
C LYS A 290 -6.06 -38.23 -11.46
N ASP A 291 -7.13 -37.65 -12.01
CA ASP A 291 -7.10 -36.41 -12.80
C ASP A 291 -7.71 -35.22 -12.05
N HIS A 292 -7.82 -35.30 -10.73
CA HIS A 292 -8.38 -34.21 -9.94
C HIS A 292 -7.34 -33.09 -9.69
N PRO A 293 -7.71 -31.79 -9.71
CA PRO A 293 -6.78 -30.68 -9.45
C PRO A 293 -6.00 -30.77 -8.11
N ASP A 294 -6.59 -31.38 -7.08
CA ASP A 294 -5.89 -31.62 -5.81
C ASP A 294 -4.80 -32.70 -5.90
N VAL A 295 -4.93 -33.66 -6.83
CA VAL A 295 -3.86 -34.63 -7.13
C VAL A 295 -2.70 -33.89 -7.79
N ALA A 296 -2.95 -32.98 -8.72
CA ALA A 296 -1.92 -32.12 -9.31
C ALA A 296 -1.21 -31.24 -8.27
N LYS A 297 -1.96 -30.72 -7.29
CA LYS A 297 -1.39 -29.96 -6.17
C LYS A 297 -0.46 -30.82 -5.31
N GLN A 298 -0.86 -32.06 -5.05
CA GLN A 298 -0.05 -33.02 -4.31
C GLN A 298 1.21 -33.44 -5.07
N LEU A 299 1.09 -33.67 -6.39
CA LEU A 299 2.20 -33.97 -7.30
C LEU A 299 3.24 -32.83 -7.32
N ASN A 300 2.80 -31.57 -7.34
CA ASN A 300 3.68 -30.40 -7.24
C ASN A 300 4.52 -30.41 -5.95
N ASN A 301 3.92 -30.78 -4.81
CA ASN A 301 4.64 -30.88 -3.54
C ASN A 301 5.63 -32.05 -3.54
N LEU A 302 5.24 -33.20 -4.08
CA LEU A 302 6.10 -34.36 -4.21
C LEU A 302 7.30 -34.07 -5.12
N ALA A 303 7.06 -33.41 -6.26
CA ALA A 303 8.09 -32.95 -7.18
C ALA A 303 9.10 -32.03 -6.47
N LEU A 304 8.64 -31.07 -5.66
CA LEU A 304 9.55 -30.20 -4.90
C LEU A 304 10.42 -30.99 -3.89
N LEU A 305 9.86 -32.00 -3.23
CA LEU A 305 10.61 -32.87 -2.32
C LEU A 305 11.66 -33.70 -3.08
N CYS A 306 11.31 -34.27 -4.23
CA CYS A 306 12.25 -35.01 -5.08
C CYS A 306 13.34 -34.10 -5.67
N GLN A 307 13.01 -32.84 -5.99
CA GLN A 307 13.95 -31.86 -6.52
C GLN A 307 15.05 -31.52 -5.50
N ASN A 308 14.70 -31.41 -4.22
CA ASN A 308 15.68 -31.17 -3.16
C ASN A 308 16.54 -32.41 -2.86
N GLN A 309 16.12 -33.60 -3.30
CA GLN A 309 16.90 -34.84 -3.23
C GLN A 309 17.77 -35.07 -4.48
N GLY A 310 17.66 -34.23 -5.52
CA GLY A 310 18.38 -34.41 -6.78
C GLY A 310 17.81 -35.47 -7.72
N LYS A 311 16.59 -35.97 -7.47
CA LYS A 311 15.90 -36.98 -8.30
C LYS A 311 15.21 -36.34 -9.51
N TYR A 312 15.99 -35.76 -10.42
CA TYR A 312 15.45 -34.86 -11.45
C TYR A 312 14.49 -35.51 -12.46
N GLU A 313 14.65 -36.79 -12.77
CA GLU A 313 13.76 -37.53 -13.68
C GLU A 313 12.34 -37.68 -13.08
N GLU A 314 12.25 -38.04 -11.80
CA GLU A 314 10.97 -38.12 -11.09
C GLU A 314 10.28 -36.75 -11.01
N VAL A 315 11.06 -35.68 -10.83
CA VAL A 315 10.55 -34.30 -10.74
C VAL A 315 9.89 -33.88 -12.05
N GLU A 316 10.54 -34.17 -13.18
CA GLU A 316 10.02 -33.88 -14.52
C GLU A 316 8.70 -34.63 -14.75
N TYR A 317 8.67 -35.93 -14.42
CA TYR A 317 7.46 -36.74 -14.49
C TYR A 317 6.30 -36.18 -13.66
N TYR A 318 6.53 -35.86 -12.38
CA TYR A 318 5.48 -35.35 -11.51
C TYR A 318 4.97 -33.96 -11.93
N TYR A 319 5.85 -33.06 -12.36
CA TYR A 319 5.44 -31.74 -12.84
C TYR A 319 4.70 -31.80 -14.19
N MET A 320 5.14 -32.66 -15.12
CA MET A 320 4.41 -32.87 -16.38
C MET A 320 3.01 -33.41 -16.13
N ARG A 321 2.88 -34.43 -15.26
CA ARG A 321 1.58 -34.99 -14.88
C ARG A 321 0.70 -33.95 -14.19
N ALA A 322 1.24 -33.14 -13.29
CA ALA A 322 0.48 -32.05 -12.66
C ALA A 322 0.02 -31.00 -13.67
N LEU A 323 0.87 -30.66 -14.63
CA LEU A 323 0.57 -29.68 -15.68
C LEU A 323 -0.57 -30.16 -16.59
N GLU A 324 -0.54 -31.43 -17.01
CA GLU A 324 -1.58 -32.05 -17.82
C GLU A 324 -2.95 -32.01 -17.13
N ILE A 325 -2.99 -32.33 -15.83
CA ILE A 325 -4.22 -32.28 -15.04
C ILE A 325 -4.75 -30.84 -14.95
N TYR A 326 -3.89 -29.85 -14.66
CA TYR A 326 -4.34 -28.46 -14.58
C TYR A 326 -4.83 -27.92 -15.93
N GLN A 327 -4.14 -28.23 -17.02
CA GLN A 327 -4.53 -27.78 -18.35
C GLN A 327 -5.86 -28.37 -18.80
N THR A 328 -6.10 -29.66 -18.53
CA THR A 328 -7.33 -30.35 -18.93
C THR A 328 -8.53 -29.97 -18.05
N LYS A 329 -8.34 -29.74 -16.74
CA LYS A 329 -9.46 -29.51 -15.80
C LYS A 329 -9.76 -28.04 -15.52
N LEU A 330 -8.74 -27.19 -15.39
CA LEU A 330 -8.90 -25.77 -15.02
C LEU A 330 -8.74 -24.83 -16.22
N GLY A 331 -8.17 -25.34 -17.32
CA GLY A 331 -7.88 -24.56 -18.51
C GLY A 331 -6.50 -23.90 -18.49
N PRO A 332 -6.03 -23.39 -19.65
CA PRO A 332 -4.66 -22.88 -19.82
C PRO A 332 -4.39 -21.55 -19.10
N ASP A 333 -5.44 -20.80 -18.72
CA ASP A 333 -5.35 -19.51 -18.02
C ASP A 333 -5.16 -19.63 -16.51
N ASP A 334 -5.35 -20.83 -15.95
CA ASP A 334 -5.36 -21.00 -14.51
C ASP A 334 -3.98 -20.66 -13.90
N PRO A 335 -3.95 -19.91 -12.77
CA PRO A 335 -2.68 -19.56 -12.11
C PRO A 335 -1.81 -20.77 -11.73
N ASN A 336 -2.39 -21.95 -11.50
CA ASN A 336 -1.65 -23.16 -11.16
C ASN A 336 -0.91 -23.73 -12.38
N VAL A 337 -1.39 -23.51 -13.61
CA VAL A 337 -0.65 -23.87 -14.84
C VAL A 337 0.64 -23.05 -14.91
N ALA A 338 0.55 -21.72 -14.75
CA ALA A 338 1.71 -20.85 -14.77
C ALA A 338 2.72 -21.16 -13.64
N LYS A 339 2.21 -21.44 -12.42
CA LYS A 339 3.06 -21.85 -11.29
C LYS A 339 3.77 -23.18 -11.55
N THR A 340 3.07 -24.17 -12.09
CA THR A 340 3.63 -25.50 -12.39
C THR A 340 4.67 -25.41 -13.50
N LYS A 341 4.41 -24.64 -14.57
CA LYS A 341 5.40 -24.36 -15.62
C LYS A 341 6.65 -23.65 -15.07
N ASN A 342 6.49 -22.67 -14.17
CA ASN A 342 7.64 -22.02 -13.53
C ASN A 342 8.45 -22.99 -12.65
N ASN A 343 7.79 -23.88 -11.91
CA ASN A 343 8.47 -24.89 -11.10
C ASN A 343 9.22 -25.91 -11.98
N LEU A 344 8.61 -26.35 -13.08
CA LEU A 344 9.24 -27.21 -14.08
C LEU A 344 10.44 -26.54 -14.76
N ALA A 345 10.31 -25.27 -15.14
CA ALA A 345 11.40 -24.48 -15.70
C ALA A 345 12.57 -24.35 -14.69
N SER A 346 12.28 -24.16 -13.40
CA SER A 346 13.28 -24.20 -12.33
C SER A 346 13.99 -25.56 -12.23
N CYS A 347 13.27 -26.67 -12.43
CA CYS A 347 13.87 -27.99 -12.54
C CYS A 347 14.86 -28.06 -13.71
N TYR A 348 14.45 -27.61 -14.90
CA TYR A 348 15.31 -27.57 -16.08
C TYR A 348 16.55 -26.68 -15.91
N LEU A 349 16.42 -25.53 -15.24
CA LEU A 349 17.56 -24.69 -14.90
C LEU A 349 18.59 -25.45 -14.03
N LYS A 350 18.14 -26.20 -13.02
CA LYS A 350 19.02 -27.02 -12.17
C LYS A 350 19.70 -28.16 -12.94
N GLN A 351 19.04 -28.71 -13.96
CA GLN A 351 19.61 -29.74 -14.83
C GLN A 351 20.52 -29.18 -15.95
N GLY A 352 20.60 -27.85 -16.12
CA GLY A 352 21.31 -27.23 -17.24
C GLY A 352 20.58 -27.29 -18.59
N LYS A 353 19.30 -27.70 -18.60
CA LYS A 353 18.43 -27.73 -19.80
C LYS A 353 17.86 -26.33 -20.10
N PHE A 354 18.74 -25.35 -20.35
CA PHE A 354 18.38 -23.93 -20.45
C PHE A 354 17.37 -23.61 -21.57
N LYS A 355 17.47 -24.27 -22.72
CA LYS A 355 16.54 -24.06 -23.86
C LYS A 355 15.10 -24.43 -23.51
N GLN A 356 14.92 -25.56 -22.80
CA GLN A 356 13.59 -26.00 -22.37
C GLN A 356 12.98 -25.06 -21.32
N ALA A 357 13.81 -24.57 -20.39
CA ALA A 357 13.37 -23.56 -19.41
C ALA A 357 12.95 -22.25 -20.11
N GLU A 358 13.71 -21.81 -21.13
CA GLU A 358 13.40 -20.63 -21.92
C GLU A 358 12.04 -20.76 -22.63
N THR A 359 11.78 -21.89 -23.29
CA THR A 359 10.48 -22.16 -23.95
C THR A 359 9.33 -22.08 -22.97
N LEU A 360 9.44 -22.70 -21.79
CA LEU A 360 8.39 -22.64 -20.76
C LEU A 360 8.14 -21.21 -20.26
N TYR A 361 9.19 -20.41 -20.06
CA TYR A 361 9.02 -19.01 -19.68
C TYR A 361 8.37 -18.18 -20.78
N LYS A 362 8.74 -18.39 -22.05
CA LYS A 362 8.11 -17.75 -23.21
C LYS A 362 6.64 -18.12 -23.31
N GLU A 363 6.26 -19.38 -23.08
CA GLU A 363 4.85 -19.81 -23.07
C GLU A 363 4.03 -19.11 -21.97
N ILE A 364 4.58 -18.97 -20.76
CA ILE A 364 3.89 -18.27 -19.65
C ILE A 364 3.66 -16.80 -20.01
N LEU A 365 4.68 -16.11 -20.53
CA LEU A 365 4.59 -14.69 -20.89
C LEU A 365 3.65 -14.46 -22.08
N THR A 366 3.68 -15.36 -23.07
CA THR A 366 2.78 -15.30 -24.22
C THR A 366 1.34 -15.48 -23.78
N ARG A 367 1.05 -16.47 -22.93
CA ARG A 367 -0.31 -16.69 -22.45
C ARG A 367 -0.82 -15.56 -21.57
N ALA A 368 0.05 -15.02 -20.71
CA ALA A 368 -0.26 -13.84 -19.90
C ALA A 368 -0.54 -12.60 -20.76
N HIS A 369 0.18 -12.44 -21.87
CA HIS A 369 -0.08 -11.38 -22.85
C HIS A 369 -1.42 -11.60 -23.56
N GLU A 370 -1.68 -12.80 -24.05
CA GLU A 370 -2.92 -13.12 -24.78
C GLU A 370 -4.18 -12.91 -23.94
N ARG A 371 -4.09 -13.22 -22.65
CA ARG A 371 -5.20 -13.03 -21.71
C ARG A 371 -5.60 -11.56 -21.56
N GLU A 372 -4.63 -10.65 -21.64
CA GLU A 372 -4.82 -9.22 -21.33
C GLU A 372 -5.01 -8.38 -22.60
N PHE A 373 -4.41 -8.80 -23.72
CA PHE A 373 -4.34 -8.00 -24.95
C PHE A 373 -4.91 -8.72 -26.19
N GLY A 374 -5.43 -9.94 -26.06
CA GLY A 374 -5.96 -10.70 -27.20
C GLY A 374 -4.87 -11.40 -28.02
N SER A 375 -5.17 -11.81 -29.25
CA SER A 375 -4.25 -12.61 -30.06
C SER A 375 -2.93 -11.89 -30.37
N VAL A 376 -1.89 -12.68 -30.61
CA VAL A 376 -0.56 -12.19 -30.94
C VAL A 376 -0.51 -11.85 -32.42
N ASP A 377 -0.49 -10.55 -32.71
CA ASP A 377 -0.40 -9.99 -34.07
C ASP A 377 0.90 -9.18 -34.23
N ASP A 378 1.18 -8.70 -35.45
CA ASP A 378 2.40 -7.92 -35.75
C ASP A 378 2.55 -6.64 -34.91
N GLU A 379 1.43 -6.04 -34.49
CA GLU A 379 1.41 -4.88 -33.58
C GLU A 379 1.30 -5.26 -32.09
N ASN A 380 0.85 -6.49 -31.78
CA ASN A 380 0.52 -6.93 -30.43
C ASN A 380 1.44 -8.08 -29.97
N LYS A 381 2.74 -7.80 -29.90
CA LYS A 381 3.75 -8.81 -29.57
C LYS A 381 3.96 -8.95 -28.05
N PRO A 382 4.04 -10.18 -27.52
CA PRO A 382 4.51 -10.46 -26.18
C PRO A 382 5.83 -9.79 -25.83
N ILE A 383 5.98 -9.49 -24.54
CA ILE A 383 7.11 -8.73 -24.01
C ILE A 383 8.49 -9.32 -24.34
N TRP A 384 8.61 -10.65 -24.45
CA TRP A 384 9.87 -11.31 -24.76
C TRP A 384 10.25 -11.17 -26.24
N MET A 385 9.30 -11.04 -27.16
CA MET A 385 9.59 -10.80 -28.58
C MET A 385 10.09 -9.38 -28.79
N HIS A 386 9.46 -8.40 -28.16
CA HIS A 386 9.98 -7.03 -28.15
C HIS A 386 11.39 -6.92 -27.56
N ALA A 387 11.69 -7.69 -26.52
CA ALA A 387 13.02 -7.75 -25.94
C ALA A 387 14.06 -8.35 -26.92
N GLU A 388 13.70 -9.39 -27.67
CA GLU A 388 14.58 -9.99 -28.69
C GLU A 388 14.78 -9.08 -29.92
N GLU A 389 13.73 -8.39 -30.39
CA GLU A 389 13.83 -7.39 -31.47
C GLU A 389 14.75 -6.22 -31.09
N ARG A 390 14.68 -5.76 -29.83
CA ARG A 390 15.57 -4.70 -29.32
C ARG A 390 17.05 -5.11 -29.38
N GLU A 391 17.34 -6.35 -28.99
CA GLU A 391 18.70 -6.91 -29.04
C GLU A 391 19.24 -6.99 -30.48
N GLU A 392 18.40 -7.34 -31.46
CA GLU A 392 18.77 -7.37 -32.87
C GLU A 392 19.03 -5.97 -33.44
N GLN A 393 18.24 -4.97 -33.03
CA GLN A 393 18.40 -3.58 -33.46
C GLN A 393 19.67 -2.92 -32.90
N SER A 394 20.05 -3.26 -31.66
CA SER A 394 21.27 -2.74 -31.05
C SER A 394 22.56 -3.28 -31.67
N LYS A 395 22.56 -4.54 -32.10
CA LYS A 395 23.67 -5.11 -32.89
C LYS A 395 23.91 -4.37 -34.21
N GLY A 396 22.92 -3.62 -34.71
CA GLY A 396 22.96 -2.87 -35.96
C GLY A 396 23.34 -1.39 -35.87
N LYS A 397 23.42 -0.77 -34.68
CA LYS A 397 23.70 0.69 -34.55
C LYS A 397 24.91 0.98 -33.66
N GLN A 398 25.89 1.68 -34.21
CA GLN A 398 26.83 2.45 -33.39
C GLN A 398 26.04 3.43 -32.52
N LYS A 399 26.51 3.54 -31.28
CA LYS A 399 25.99 4.27 -30.13
C LYS A 399 25.63 5.74 -30.45
N ASP A 400 24.46 5.98 -31.04
CA ASP A 400 23.86 7.32 -31.08
C ASP A 400 22.80 7.44 -30.00
N GLY A 401 23.09 8.33 -29.04
CA GLY A 401 22.30 8.63 -27.84
C GLY A 401 21.02 9.41 -28.12
N SER A 402 20.20 8.95 -29.06
CA SER A 402 18.81 9.37 -29.17
C SER A 402 17.98 8.61 -28.12
N PRO A 403 17.22 9.29 -27.23
CA PRO A 403 16.26 8.62 -26.36
C PRO A 403 15.30 7.83 -27.24
N PHE A 404 15.34 6.51 -27.15
CA PHE A 404 14.54 5.63 -27.97
C PHE A 404 13.07 5.99 -27.80
N GLY A 405 12.42 6.31 -28.92
CA GLY A 405 11.02 6.71 -28.97
C GLY A 405 10.16 5.70 -28.21
N GLU A 406 9.22 6.23 -27.44
CA GLU A 406 8.19 5.49 -26.73
C GLU A 406 7.46 4.57 -27.72
N TYR A 407 7.95 3.34 -27.89
CA TYR A 407 7.23 2.32 -28.64
C TYR A 407 6.01 1.96 -27.79
N GLY A 408 4.87 2.54 -28.19
CA GLY A 408 3.60 2.73 -27.48
C GLY A 408 2.84 1.46 -27.03
N GLY A 409 3.54 0.42 -26.57
CA GLY A 409 2.92 -0.88 -26.28
C GLY A 409 3.60 -1.73 -25.21
N TRP A 410 4.92 -1.67 -25.02
CA TRP A 410 5.60 -2.61 -24.10
C TRP A 410 5.24 -2.39 -22.62
N TYR A 411 4.87 -1.16 -22.25
CA TYR A 411 4.33 -0.84 -20.92
C TYR A 411 2.98 -1.49 -20.63
N LYS A 412 2.25 -1.98 -21.66
CA LYS A 412 1.00 -2.71 -21.47
C LYS A 412 1.26 -4.05 -20.78
N ALA A 413 2.33 -4.77 -21.13
CA ALA A 413 2.71 -6.03 -20.48
C ALA A 413 3.13 -5.86 -19.00
N CYS A 414 3.44 -4.64 -18.54
CA CYS A 414 3.71 -4.35 -17.13
C CYS A 414 2.45 -4.34 -16.24
N LYS A 415 1.24 -4.35 -16.85
CA LYS A 415 -0.04 -4.33 -16.14
C LYS A 415 -0.43 -5.68 -15.53
N VAL A 416 0.29 -6.75 -15.85
CA VAL A 416 -0.02 -8.10 -15.35
C VAL A 416 0.57 -8.27 -13.95
N ASP A 417 -0.18 -7.83 -12.94
CA ASP A 417 0.19 -7.95 -11.52
C ASP A 417 0.04 -9.40 -11.01
N SER A 418 0.90 -10.29 -11.51
CA SER A 418 1.02 -11.66 -11.00
C SER A 418 2.45 -11.91 -10.50
N PRO A 419 2.63 -12.28 -9.21
CA PRO A 419 3.96 -12.62 -8.68
C PRO A 419 4.67 -13.70 -9.52
N THR A 420 3.90 -14.62 -10.10
CA THR A 420 4.40 -15.69 -10.96
C THR A 420 4.96 -15.13 -12.27
N VAL A 421 4.28 -14.18 -12.92
CA VAL A 421 4.76 -13.50 -14.13
C VAL A 421 6.02 -12.70 -13.84
N THR A 422 6.08 -12.00 -12.71
CA THR A 422 7.29 -11.27 -12.28
C THR A 422 8.49 -12.20 -12.07
N THR A 423 8.29 -13.38 -11.49
CA THR A 423 9.34 -14.40 -11.39
C THR A 423 9.78 -14.91 -12.76
N THR A 424 8.84 -15.13 -13.68
CA THR A 424 9.13 -15.54 -15.06
C THR A 424 9.95 -14.49 -15.80
N LEU A 425 9.59 -13.20 -15.72
CA LEU A 425 10.34 -12.10 -16.32
C LEU A 425 11.79 -12.05 -15.83
N LYS A 426 12.01 -12.17 -14.52
CA LYS A 426 13.35 -12.18 -13.92
C LYS A 426 14.17 -13.40 -14.38
N ASN A 427 13.58 -14.58 -14.37
CA ASN A 427 14.28 -15.81 -14.74
C ASN A 427 14.62 -15.85 -16.23
N LEU A 428 13.73 -15.35 -17.10
CA LEU A 428 13.99 -15.23 -18.53
C LEU A 428 15.05 -14.15 -18.80
N GLY A 429 15.00 -13.01 -18.12
CA GLY A 429 16.05 -11.99 -18.19
C GLY A 429 17.43 -12.53 -17.80
N ALA A 430 17.49 -13.33 -16.71
CA ALA A 430 18.72 -14.01 -16.30
C ALA A 430 19.22 -15.02 -17.35
N LEU A 431 18.32 -15.74 -18.03
CA LEU A 431 18.68 -16.62 -19.15
C LEU A 431 19.25 -15.84 -20.35
N TYR A 432 18.64 -14.72 -20.73
CA TYR A 432 19.14 -13.87 -21.81
C TYR A 432 20.50 -13.25 -21.49
N ARG A 433 20.72 -12.82 -20.24
CA ARG A 433 22.03 -12.36 -19.77
C ARG A 433 23.09 -13.45 -19.92
N ARG A 434 22.75 -14.70 -19.58
CA ARG A 434 23.65 -15.86 -19.77
C ARG A 434 23.95 -16.16 -21.25
N GLN A 435 23.02 -15.85 -22.15
CA GLN A 435 23.20 -15.99 -23.60
C GLN A 435 23.97 -14.83 -24.24
N GLY A 436 24.29 -13.78 -23.48
CA GLY A 436 24.92 -12.56 -23.99
C GLY A 436 23.95 -11.58 -24.65
N LYS A 437 22.62 -11.77 -24.50
CA LYS A 437 21.57 -10.85 -24.96
C LYS A 437 21.27 -9.82 -23.87
N PHE A 438 22.13 -8.82 -23.71
CA PHE A 438 22.08 -7.91 -22.56
C PHE A 438 20.90 -6.93 -22.63
N GLU A 439 20.52 -6.45 -23.81
CA GLU A 439 19.41 -5.50 -23.96
C GLU A 439 18.05 -6.18 -23.81
N ALA A 440 17.95 -7.41 -24.29
CA ALA A 440 16.78 -8.24 -24.04
C ALA A 440 16.61 -8.49 -22.53
N ALA A 441 17.71 -8.75 -21.82
CA ALA A 441 17.68 -8.96 -20.37
C ALA A 441 17.26 -7.69 -19.60
N GLU A 442 17.81 -6.53 -19.95
CA GLU A 442 17.47 -5.25 -19.33
C GLU A 442 15.99 -4.90 -19.50
N THR A 443 15.45 -5.10 -20.71
CA THR A 443 14.03 -4.85 -21.01
C THR A 443 13.09 -5.68 -20.14
N LEU A 444 13.41 -6.97 -19.95
CA LEU A 444 12.61 -7.86 -19.10
C LEU A 444 12.74 -7.53 -17.60
N GLU A 445 13.93 -7.11 -17.16
CA GLU A 445 14.17 -6.71 -15.77
C GLU A 445 13.47 -5.39 -15.42
N GLU A 446 13.49 -4.41 -16.33
CA GLU A 446 12.74 -3.16 -16.20
C GLU A 446 11.23 -3.43 -16.07
N ALA A 447 10.69 -4.32 -16.92
CA ALA A 447 9.30 -4.73 -16.83
C ALA A 447 8.97 -5.39 -15.48
N ALA A 448 9.85 -6.24 -14.97
CA ALA A 448 9.71 -6.87 -13.65
C ALA A 448 9.82 -5.87 -12.48
N MET A 449 10.50 -4.74 -12.66
CA MET A 449 10.52 -3.64 -11.68
C MET A 449 9.24 -2.82 -11.72
N ARG A 450 8.74 -2.50 -12.91
CA ARG A 450 7.51 -1.71 -13.09
C ARG A 450 6.25 -2.45 -12.63
N SER A 451 6.12 -3.75 -12.91
CA SER A 451 5.01 -4.57 -12.38
C SER A 451 4.97 -4.57 -10.85
N ARG A 452 6.13 -4.60 -10.15
CA ARG A 452 6.14 -4.50 -8.67
C ARG A 452 5.66 -3.15 -8.15
N LYS A 453 5.95 -2.06 -8.87
CA LYS A 453 5.53 -0.70 -8.49
C LYS A 453 4.04 -0.50 -8.72
N GLN A 454 3.50 -1.00 -9.84
CA GLN A 454 2.07 -0.98 -10.13
C GLN A 454 1.26 -1.84 -9.15
N GLY A 455 1.74 -3.03 -8.77
CA GLY A 455 1.13 -3.87 -7.74
C GLY A 455 1.02 -3.19 -6.36
N LEU A 456 1.98 -2.35 -5.99
CA LEU A 456 1.91 -1.55 -4.76
C LEU A 456 0.88 -0.43 -4.89
N ASP A 457 0.81 0.22 -6.05
CA ASP A 457 -0.15 1.28 -6.35
C ASP A 457 -1.59 0.75 -6.51
N THR A 458 -1.80 -0.47 -7.02
CA THR A 458 -3.11 -1.12 -7.11
C THR A 458 -3.60 -1.58 -5.75
N VAL A 459 -2.73 -2.08 -4.87
CA VAL A 459 -3.07 -2.36 -3.46
C VAL A 459 -3.38 -1.06 -2.70
N HIS A 460 -2.65 0.02 -2.96
CA HIS A 460 -2.96 1.34 -2.41
C HIS A 460 -4.31 1.86 -2.93
N LYS A 461 -4.56 1.72 -4.24
CA LYS A 461 -5.83 2.10 -4.88
C LYS A 461 -6.99 1.21 -4.48
N GLN A 462 -6.80 -0.08 -4.20
CA GLN A 462 -7.84 -0.96 -3.65
C GLN A 462 -8.17 -0.57 -2.21
N ARG A 463 -7.17 -0.26 -1.39
CA ARG A 463 -7.40 0.33 -0.06
C ARG A 463 -8.11 1.67 -0.12
N VAL A 464 -7.80 2.51 -1.10
CA VAL A 464 -8.48 3.79 -1.33
C VAL A 464 -9.87 3.59 -1.94
N ALA A 465 -10.06 2.59 -2.80
CA ALA A 465 -11.34 2.27 -3.43
C ALA A 465 -12.31 1.61 -2.46
N GLU A 466 -11.84 0.72 -1.56
CA GLU A 466 -12.64 0.20 -0.44
C GLU A 466 -13.09 1.31 0.51
N VAL A 467 -12.30 2.40 0.62
CA VAL A 467 -12.65 3.62 1.36
C VAL A 467 -13.61 4.53 0.58
N LEU A 468 -13.58 4.50 -0.76
CA LEU A 468 -14.42 5.35 -1.62
C LEU A 468 -15.70 4.65 -2.14
N SER A 469 -15.80 3.32 -2.04
CA SER A 469 -16.99 2.55 -2.42
C SER A 469 -18.02 2.49 -1.30
N GLU A 470 -18.43 3.67 -0.83
CA GLU A 470 -19.69 3.89 -0.12
C GLU A 470 -20.75 4.52 -1.09
N PRO A 471 -22.05 4.48 -0.76
CA PRO A 471 -23.16 4.24 -1.70
C PRO A 471 -23.63 5.45 -2.53
N GLU A 472 -22.79 6.44 -2.80
CA GLU A 472 -23.22 7.66 -3.52
C GLU A 472 -23.38 7.46 -5.04
N ALA A 473 -22.77 6.43 -5.62
CA ALA A 473 -22.84 6.18 -7.06
C ALA A 473 -24.15 5.49 -7.51
N ARG A 474 -24.84 4.76 -6.62
CA ARG A 474 -26.11 4.10 -6.95
C ARG A 474 -27.34 5.03 -6.89
N GLU A 475 -27.27 6.12 -6.12
CA GLU A 475 -28.36 7.11 -6.06
C GLU A 475 -28.40 8.02 -7.29
N LYS A 476 -27.26 8.47 -7.81
CA LYS A 476 -27.21 9.35 -8.99
C LYS A 476 -27.73 8.70 -10.28
N GLN A 477 -27.69 7.38 -10.39
CA GLN A 477 -28.25 6.67 -11.55
C GLN A 477 -29.77 6.50 -11.44
N ARG A 478 -30.30 6.26 -10.23
CA ARG A 478 -31.76 6.21 -9.97
C ARG A 478 -32.44 7.58 -10.11
N SER A 479 -31.77 8.66 -9.69
CA SER A 479 -32.33 10.02 -9.81
C SER A 479 -32.44 10.50 -11.26
N ARG A 480 -31.65 9.95 -12.18
CA ARG A 480 -31.59 10.39 -13.58
C ARG A 480 -32.64 9.72 -14.47
N GLU A 481 -33.07 8.49 -14.12
CA GLU A 481 -34.19 7.80 -14.76
C GLU A 481 -35.55 8.34 -14.24
N SER A 482 -35.65 8.71 -12.96
CA SER A 482 -36.88 9.29 -12.40
C SER A 482 -37.22 10.68 -12.94
N LEU A 483 -36.22 11.48 -13.30
CA LEU A 483 -36.43 12.85 -13.80
C LEU A 483 -36.95 12.95 -15.25
N THR A 484 -36.93 11.86 -16.02
CA THR A 484 -37.45 11.84 -17.40
C THR A 484 -38.89 11.33 -17.51
N SER A 485 -39.42 10.71 -16.45
CA SER A 485 -40.80 10.22 -16.38
C SER A 485 -41.80 11.32 -16.00
N ASP A 486 -41.39 12.32 -15.22
CA ASP A 486 -42.33 13.26 -14.57
C ASP A 486 -42.68 14.51 -15.41
N THR A 487 -42.18 14.64 -16.64
CA THR A 487 -42.48 15.80 -17.50
C THR A 487 -43.64 15.59 -18.49
N TRP A 488 -44.27 14.42 -18.52
CA TRP A 488 -45.41 14.12 -19.41
C TRP A 488 -46.76 13.88 -18.70
N GLN A 489 -46.88 14.25 -17.42
CA GLN A 489 -48.10 13.98 -16.64
C GLN A 489 -48.70 15.19 -15.92
N ASN A 490 -48.44 16.41 -16.42
CA ASN A 490 -49.21 17.60 -16.05
C ASN A 490 -49.43 18.49 -17.29
N MET A 491 -50.32 18.05 -18.18
CA MET A 491 -51.11 18.90 -19.08
C MET A 491 -52.44 18.21 -19.39
#